data_AF-A0A9Q1GPR9-F1
#
_entry.id   AF-A0A9Q1GPR9-F1
#
_cell.length_a   1.000
_cell.length_b   1.000
_cell.length_c   1.000
_cell.angle_alpha   90.00
_cell.angle_beta   90.00
_cell.angle_gamma   90.00
#
_symmetry.space_group_name_H-M   'P 1'
#
loop_
_entity.id
_entity.type
_entity.pdbx_description
1 polymer ?
#
loop_
_entity_poly.entity_id
_entity_poly.type
_entity_poly.pdbx_seq_one_letter_code
_entity_poly.pdbx_strand_id
1 'polypeptide(L)'
;MILLFTSTELGQSLADFAKAVKLLGAFDENSLGKAFSEVGAESEASSVKLLAEAHNLLMSFEEPLKDYLCAVQSIKATIEERATAFRRHCELSEKVKLKEINLEKLMQIRPGKYAEAEAEFRELKAESEEAARRFETIVRLMNEEMPCFKSR
;
A
#
# COMPACT_ATOMS: atom_id res chain seq x y z
N MET A 1 16.69 1.22 3.04
CA MET A 1 16.68 1.96 4.31
C MET A 1 18.02 2.01 5.07
N ILE A 2 18.54 0.94 5.70
CA ILE A 2 19.81 1.02 6.47
C ILE A 2 20.98 1.49 5.58
N LEU A 3 21.13 0.94 4.37
CA LEU A 3 22.18 1.32 3.40
C LEU A 3 22.07 2.77 2.89
N LEU A 4 20.85 3.29 2.74
CA LEU A 4 20.61 4.67 2.33
C LEU A 4 20.98 5.64 3.46
N PHE A 5 20.52 5.33 4.67
CA PHE A 5 20.85 6.08 5.88
C PHE A 5 22.37 6.16 6.11
N THR A 6 23.08 5.02 6.03
CA THR A 6 24.53 4.99 6.21
C THR A 6 25.28 5.78 5.12
N SER A 7 24.80 5.74 3.87
CA SER A 7 25.44 6.47 2.77
C SER A 7 25.25 7.98 2.91
N THR A 8 24.05 8.43 3.35
CA THR A 8 23.79 9.84 3.64
C THR A 8 24.59 10.35 4.83
N GLU A 9 24.68 9.56 5.90
CA GLU A 9 25.42 9.92 7.11
C GLU A 9 26.94 10.00 6.85
N LEU A 10 27.48 9.06 6.06
CA LEU A 10 28.87 9.06 5.64
C LEU A 10 29.18 10.27 4.75
N GLY A 11 28.31 10.58 3.78
CA GLY A 11 28.44 11.76 2.93
C GLY A 11 28.48 13.04 3.75
N GLN A 12 27.53 13.23 4.66
CA GLN A 12 27.50 14.40 5.54
C GLN A 12 28.74 14.50 6.44
N SER A 13 29.16 13.39 7.06
CA SER A 13 30.36 13.34 7.90
C SER A 13 31.62 13.70 7.10
N LEU A 14 31.70 13.27 5.83
CA LEU A 14 32.82 13.57 4.94
C LEU A 14 32.83 15.04 4.49
N ALA A 15 31.65 15.65 4.32
CA ALA A 15 31.53 17.09 4.09
C ALA A 15 32.06 17.91 5.27
N ASP A 16 31.73 17.51 6.50
CA ASP A 16 32.17 18.21 7.70
C ASP A 16 33.66 18.00 7.97
N PHE A 17 34.17 16.79 7.69
CA PHE A 17 35.61 16.52 7.66
C PHE A 17 36.33 17.42 6.64
N ALA A 18 35.83 17.52 5.41
CA ALA A 18 36.41 18.35 4.37
C ALA A 18 36.55 19.82 4.80
N LYS A 19 35.50 20.38 5.42
CA LYS A 19 35.52 21.74 5.98
C LYS A 19 36.61 21.90 7.04
N ALA A 20 36.66 20.98 8.00
CA ALA A 20 37.64 21.03 9.09
C ALA A 20 39.08 20.94 8.58
N VAL A 21 39.33 20.05 7.62
CA VAL A 21 40.67 19.85 7.04
C VAL A 21 41.10 21.04 6.19
N LYS A 22 40.19 21.66 5.42
CA LYS A 22 40.51 22.91 4.69
C LYS A 22 40.85 24.06 5.62
N LEU A 23 40.16 24.17 6.77
CA LEU A 23 40.49 25.16 7.79
C LEU A 23 41.90 24.93 8.33
N LEU A 24 42.29 23.67 8.60
CA LEU A 24 43.67 23.32 8.98
C LEU A 24 44.69 23.68 7.90
N GLY A 25 44.36 23.40 6.64
CA GLY A 25 45.19 23.76 5.49
C GLY A 25 45.42 25.26 5.31
N ALA A 26 44.51 26.10 5.81
CA ALA A 26 44.62 27.56 5.75
C ALA A 26 45.57 28.16 6.82
N PHE A 27 45.99 27.38 7.82
CA PHE A 27 46.91 27.86 8.87
C PHE A 27 48.39 27.80 8.48
N ASP A 28 48.74 27.10 7.39
CA ASP A 28 50.13 26.87 7.02
C ASP A 28 50.30 26.93 5.50
N GLU A 29 51.22 27.77 4.98
CA GLU A 29 51.45 27.88 3.53
C GLU A 29 52.50 26.87 3.02
N ASN A 30 53.04 26.06 3.92
CA ASN A 30 54.02 25.03 3.62
C ASN A 30 53.39 23.82 2.88
N SER A 31 54.20 22.81 2.61
CA SER A 31 53.76 21.58 1.95
C SER A 31 52.65 20.83 2.72
N LEU A 32 52.59 20.96 4.04
CA LEU A 32 51.58 20.30 4.88
C LEU A 32 50.21 20.97 4.74
N GLY A 33 50.14 22.31 4.75
CA GLY A 33 48.87 23.02 4.55
C GLY A 33 48.29 22.85 3.14
N LYS A 34 49.15 22.72 2.12
CA LYS A 34 48.73 22.31 0.77
C LYS A 34 48.16 20.89 0.76
N ALA A 35 48.82 19.94 1.41
CA ALA A 35 48.32 18.56 1.52
C ALA A 35 46.95 18.48 2.22
N PHE A 36 46.74 19.24 3.31
CA PHE A 36 45.43 19.32 3.95
C PHE A 36 44.38 19.95 3.01
N SER A 37 44.71 21.04 2.32
CA SER A 37 43.79 21.66 1.35
C SER A 37 43.37 20.70 0.24
N GLU A 38 44.30 19.89 -0.29
CA GLU A 38 44.05 18.86 -1.31
C GLU A 38 43.15 17.75 -0.77
N VAL A 39 43.48 17.17 0.38
CA VAL A 39 42.66 16.12 1.04
C VAL A 39 41.25 16.64 1.33
N GLY A 40 41.12 17.90 1.76
CA GLY A 40 39.83 18.53 1.98
C GLY A 40 39.03 18.71 0.69
N ALA A 41 39.66 19.05 -0.43
CA ALA A 41 39.00 19.15 -1.73
C ALA A 41 38.54 17.78 -2.26
N GLU A 42 39.38 16.75 -2.14
CA GLU A 42 39.01 15.38 -2.52
C GLU A 42 37.89 14.81 -1.65
N SER A 43 37.93 15.09 -0.34
CA SER A 43 36.88 14.68 0.60
C SER A 43 35.54 15.34 0.27
N GLU A 44 35.53 16.63 -0.04
CA GLU A 44 34.32 17.33 -0.47
C GLU A 44 33.75 16.76 -1.78
N ALA A 45 34.60 16.55 -2.78
CA ALA A 45 34.19 15.94 -4.05
C ALA A 45 33.58 14.54 -3.85
N SER A 46 34.16 13.73 -2.96
CA SER A 46 33.67 12.40 -2.64
C SER A 46 32.35 12.44 -1.85
N SER A 47 32.22 13.39 -0.93
CA SER A 47 30.98 13.64 -0.18
C SER A 47 29.82 13.97 -1.12
N VAL A 48 30.03 14.89 -2.07
CA VAL A 48 29.01 15.28 -3.06
C VAL A 48 28.55 14.08 -3.89
N LYS A 49 29.48 13.22 -4.33
CA LYS A 49 29.14 12.00 -5.07
C LYS A 49 28.31 11.03 -4.23
N LEU A 50 28.72 10.75 -2.99
CA LEU A 50 28.01 9.85 -2.09
C LEU A 50 26.57 10.34 -1.82
N LEU A 51 26.39 11.63 -1.57
CA LEU A 51 25.07 12.22 -1.34
C LEU A 51 24.21 12.17 -2.61
N ALA A 52 24.78 12.44 -3.78
CA ALA A 52 24.08 12.36 -5.05
C ALA A 52 23.65 10.92 -5.39
N GLU A 53 24.53 9.94 -5.17
CA GLU A 53 24.23 8.52 -5.37
C GLU A 53 23.18 8.02 -4.39
N ALA A 54 23.27 8.40 -3.12
CA ALA A 54 22.25 8.08 -2.12
C ALA A 54 20.89 8.68 -2.51
N HIS A 55 20.85 9.94 -2.94
CA HIS A 55 19.62 10.56 -3.42
C HIS A 55 19.07 9.86 -4.67
N ASN A 56 19.93 9.49 -5.63
CA ASN A 56 19.51 8.74 -6.81
C ASN A 56 18.91 7.39 -6.42
N LEU A 57 19.57 6.62 -5.55
CA LEU A 57 19.06 5.33 -5.09
C LEU A 57 17.73 5.45 -4.34
N LEU A 58 17.54 6.52 -3.54
CA LEU A 58 16.27 6.81 -2.89
C LEU A 58 15.16 7.00 -3.93
N MET A 59 15.38 7.86 -4.91
CA MET A 59 14.35 8.25 -5.89
C MET A 59 14.09 7.20 -6.97
N SER A 60 15.14 6.48 -7.41
CA SER A 60 15.04 5.49 -8.48
C SER A 60 14.60 4.11 -7.99
N PHE A 61 14.78 3.82 -6.70
CA PHE A 61 14.53 2.48 -6.16
C PHE A 61 13.65 2.48 -4.92
N GLU A 62 14.03 3.17 -3.85
CA GLU A 62 13.30 3.04 -2.57
C GLU A 62 11.89 3.63 -2.64
N GLU A 63 11.70 4.82 -3.22
CA GLU A 63 10.37 5.43 -3.37
C GLU A 63 9.44 4.61 -4.30
N PRO A 64 9.85 4.21 -5.52
CA PRO A 64 9.04 3.32 -6.36
C PRO A 64 8.70 1.98 -5.68
N LEU A 65 9.63 1.41 -4.92
CA LEU A 65 9.39 0.16 -4.19
C LEU A 65 8.35 0.33 -3.08
N LYS A 66 8.37 1.45 -2.35
CA LYS A 66 7.34 1.79 -1.35
C LYS A 66 5.98 1.93 -1.99
N ASP A 67 5.89 2.66 -3.11
CA ASP A 67 4.62 2.84 -3.84
C ASP A 67 4.06 1.49 -4.32
N TYR A 68 4.92 0.62 -4.85
CA TYR A 68 4.52 -0.72 -5.25
C TYR A 68 4.03 -1.55 -4.06
N LEU A 69 4.73 -1.52 -2.92
CA LEU A 69 4.31 -2.22 -1.70
C LEU A 69 2.95 -1.73 -1.21
N CYS A 70 2.72 -0.41 -1.19
CA CYS A 70 1.44 0.20 -0.84
C CYS A 70 0.31 -0.27 -1.79
N ALA A 71 0.57 -0.31 -3.09
CA ALA A 71 -0.39 -0.80 -4.08
C ALA A 71 -0.74 -2.29 -3.85
N VAL A 72 0.25 -3.13 -3.59
CA VAL A 72 0.04 -4.56 -3.27
C VAL A 72 -0.79 -4.73 -2.00
N GLN A 73 -0.53 -3.93 -0.96
CA GLN A 73 -1.31 -3.97 0.27
C GLN A 73 -2.77 -3.55 0.04
N SER A 74 -2.99 -2.51 -0.77
CA SER A 74 -4.34 -2.08 -1.15
C SER A 74 -5.10 -3.18 -1.90
N ILE A 75 -4.47 -3.81 -2.89
CA ILE A 75 -5.07 -4.93 -3.64
C ILE A 75 -5.40 -6.10 -2.71
N LYS A 76 -4.49 -6.44 -1.79
CA LYS A 76 -4.73 -7.49 -0.80
C LYS A 76 -5.98 -7.18 0.04
N ALA A 77 -6.10 -5.95 0.55
CA ALA A 77 -7.27 -5.53 1.31
C ALA A 77 -8.57 -5.64 0.48
N THR A 78 -8.55 -5.25 -0.79
CA THR A 78 -9.72 -5.39 -1.68
C THR A 78 -10.08 -6.86 -1.95
N ILE A 79 -9.09 -7.76 -2.08
CA ILE A 79 -9.33 -9.21 -2.22
C ILE A 79 -10.00 -9.76 -0.96
N GLU A 80 -9.56 -9.33 0.23
CA GLU A 80 -10.16 -9.72 1.52
C GLU A 80 -11.59 -9.19 1.66
N GLU A 81 -11.85 -7.95 1.24
CA GLU A 81 -13.21 -7.38 1.19
C GLU A 81 -14.10 -8.19 0.24
N ARG A 82 -13.61 -8.50 -0.98
CA ARG A 82 -14.34 -9.33 -1.95
C ARG A 82 -14.68 -10.69 -1.36
N ALA A 83 -13.74 -11.36 -0.70
CA ALA A 83 -13.97 -12.67 -0.09
C ALA A 83 -15.05 -12.60 1.01
N THR A 84 -15.06 -11.52 1.79
CA THR A 84 -16.08 -11.29 2.82
C THR A 84 -17.45 -11.01 2.23
N ALA A 85 -17.52 -10.15 1.20
CA ALA A 85 -18.75 -9.87 0.47
C ALA A 85 -19.32 -11.13 -0.20
N PHE A 86 -18.45 -11.96 -0.80
CA PHE A 86 -18.85 -13.23 -1.40
C PHE A 86 -19.46 -14.20 -0.38
N ARG A 87 -18.81 -14.40 0.77
CA ARG A 87 -19.34 -15.24 1.85
C ARG A 87 -20.73 -14.76 2.29
N ARG A 88 -20.87 -13.45 2.52
CA ARG A 88 -22.16 -12.86 2.93
C ARG A 88 -23.25 -13.06 1.88
N HIS A 89 -22.91 -12.87 0.60
CA HIS A 89 -23.82 -13.13 -0.53
C HIS A 89 -24.27 -14.60 -0.56
N CYS A 90 -23.36 -15.56 -0.44
CA CYS A 90 -23.69 -16.98 -0.42
C CYS A 90 -24.60 -17.34 0.77
N GLU A 91 -24.24 -16.89 1.97
CA GLU A 91 -25.04 -17.13 3.19
C GLU A 91 -26.47 -16.59 3.07
N LEU A 92 -26.64 -15.37 2.55
CA LEU A 92 -27.96 -14.78 2.35
C LEU A 92 -28.76 -15.50 1.26
N SER A 93 -28.10 -15.89 0.16
CA SER A 93 -28.73 -16.64 -0.93
C SER A 93 -29.30 -17.97 -0.43
N GLU A 94 -28.55 -18.70 0.41
CA GLU A 94 -29.01 -19.94 1.02
C GLU A 94 -30.17 -19.70 2.00
N LYS A 95 -30.10 -18.66 2.83
CA LYS A 95 -31.19 -18.28 3.74
C LYS A 95 -32.48 -17.93 3.00
N VAL A 96 -32.39 -17.19 1.88
CA VAL A 96 -33.54 -16.87 1.02
C VAL A 96 -34.17 -18.14 0.49
N LYS A 97 -33.39 -19.06 -0.11
CA LYS A 97 -33.90 -20.33 -0.65
C LYS A 97 -34.59 -21.17 0.43
N LEU A 98 -33.99 -21.27 1.62
CA LEU A 98 -34.59 -22.01 2.73
C LEU A 98 -35.90 -21.38 3.20
N LYS A 99 -35.95 -20.04 3.30
CA LYS A 99 -37.14 -19.32 3.75
C LYS A 99 -38.26 -19.35 2.72
N GLU A 100 -37.94 -19.35 1.42
CA GLU A 100 -38.89 -19.54 0.32
C GLU A 100 -39.60 -20.90 0.42
N ILE A 101 -38.84 -21.99 0.56
CA ILE A 101 -39.38 -23.35 0.75
C ILE A 101 -40.28 -23.42 2.01
N ASN A 102 -39.87 -22.76 3.09
CA ASN A 102 -40.65 -22.74 4.33
C ASN A 102 -41.94 -21.93 4.19
N LEU A 103 -41.91 -20.82 3.45
CA LEU A 103 -43.07 -19.97 3.21
C LEU A 103 -44.14 -20.71 2.39
N GLU A 104 -43.73 -21.44 1.34
CA GLU A 104 -44.61 -22.29 0.53
C GLU A 104 -45.33 -23.35 1.38
N LYS A 105 -44.61 -23.99 2.31
CA LYS A 105 -45.19 -24.95 3.25
C LYS A 105 -46.12 -24.28 4.27
N LEU A 106 -45.76 -23.09 4.76
CA LEU A 106 -46.52 -22.37 5.78
C LEU A 106 -47.88 -21.91 5.25
N MET A 107 -47.95 -21.53 3.97
CA MET A 107 -49.20 -21.19 3.29
C MET A 107 -50.23 -22.34 3.35
N GLN A 108 -49.77 -23.58 3.23
CA GLN A 108 -50.61 -24.77 3.24
C GLN A 108 -51.07 -25.17 4.65
N ILE A 109 -50.22 -24.96 5.67
CA ILE A 109 -50.43 -25.53 7.02
C ILE A 109 -50.99 -24.50 8.01
N ARG A 110 -50.62 -23.21 7.88
CA ARG A 110 -50.99 -22.16 8.83
C ARG A 110 -51.10 -20.78 8.16
N PRO A 111 -52.17 -20.52 7.38
CA PRO A 111 -52.34 -19.28 6.62
C PRO A 111 -52.37 -18.01 7.49
N GLY A 112 -52.82 -18.10 8.75
CA GLY A 112 -52.84 -16.95 9.67
C GLY A 112 -51.46 -16.38 10.04
N LYS A 113 -50.37 -17.13 9.86
CA LYS A 113 -48.99 -16.66 10.09
C LYS A 113 -48.23 -16.32 8.79
N TYR A 114 -48.87 -16.50 7.64
CA TYR A 114 -48.23 -16.33 6.34
C TYR A 114 -47.82 -14.88 6.09
N ALA A 115 -48.69 -13.91 6.39
CA ALA A 115 -48.43 -12.49 6.11
C ALA A 115 -47.18 -11.94 6.82
N GLU A 116 -46.98 -12.34 8.08
CA GLU A 116 -45.78 -11.98 8.86
C GLU A 116 -44.51 -12.61 8.27
N ALA A 117 -44.56 -13.91 7.99
CA ALA A 117 -43.43 -14.62 7.39
C ALA A 117 -43.08 -14.11 5.97
N GLU A 118 -44.08 -13.67 5.20
CA GLU A 118 -43.90 -13.09 3.87
C GLU A 118 -43.23 -11.71 3.93
N ALA A 119 -43.59 -10.89 4.92
CA ALA A 119 -42.93 -9.59 5.14
C ALA A 119 -41.44 -9.78 5.46
N GLU A 120 -41.11 -10.66 6.41
CA GLU A 120 -39.71 -10.97 6.75
C GLU A 120 -38.94 -11.62 5.57
N PHE A 121 -39.62 -12.41 4.73
CA PHE A 121 -39.01 -12.97 3.52
C PHE A 121 -38.67 -11.86 2.52
N ARG A 122 -39.55 -10.88 2.33
CA ARG A 122 -39.29 -9.72 1.45
C ARG A 122 -38.10 -8.91 1.93
N GLU A 123 -37.97 -8.66 3.23
CA GLU A 123 -36.81 -7.97 3.80
C GLU A 123 -35.51 -8.75 3.58
N LEU A 124 -35.51 -10.06 3.90
CA LEU A 124 -34.35 -10.92 3.70
C LEU A 124 -33.93 -10.99 2.22
N LYS A 125 -34.91 -11.03 1.31
CA LYS A 125 -34.66 -11.02 -0.14
C LYS A 125 -34.02 -9.71 -0.59
N ALA A 126 -34.53 -8.57 -0.11
CA ALA A 126 -33.94 -7.27 -0.40
C ALA A 126 -32.49 -7.17 0.11
N GLU A 127 -32.21 -7.67 1.32
CA GLU A 127 -30.85 -7.72 1.87
C GLU A 127 -29.92 -8.62 1.02
N SER A 128 -30.41 -9.78 0.58
CA SER A 128 -29.66 -10.70 -0.29
C SER A 128 -29.31 -10.05 -1.64
N GLU A 129 -30.25 -9.32 -2.24
CA GLU A 129 -30.03 -8.61 -3.50
C GLU A 129 -29.03 -7.46 -3.33
N GLU A 130 -29.06 -6.75 -2.20
CA GLU A 130 -28.06 -5.73 -1.89
C GLU A 130 -26.66 -6.33 -1.71
N ALA A 131 -26.55 -7.44 -0.99
CA ALA A 131 -25.29 -8.16 -0.83
C ALA A 131 -24.72 -8.65 -2.17
N ALA A 132 -25.59 -9.12 -3.08
CA ALA A 132 -25.20 -9.49 -4.44
C ALA A 132 -24.65 -8.29 -5.22
N ARG A 133 -25.38 -7.16 -5.25
CA ARG A 133 -24.95 -5.92 -5.91
C ARG A 133 -23.61 -5.42 -5.37
N ARG A 134 -23.40 -5.50 -4.05
CA ARG A 134 -22.13 -5.09 -3.43
C ARG A 134 -20.97 -5.98 -3.88
N PHE A 135 -21.14 -7.30 -3.86
CA PHE A 135 -20.13 -8.23 -4.35
C PHE A 135 -19.79 -7.98 -5.83
N GLU A 136 -20.79 -7.83 -6.69
CA GLU A 136 -20.60 -7.54 -8.12
C GLU A 136 -19.89 -6.20 -8.35
N THR A 137 -20.22 -5.17 -7.57
CA THR A 137 -19.56 -3.86 -7.64
C THR A 137 -18.08 -3.98 -7.32
N ILE A 138 -17.72 -4.70 -6.26
CA ILE A 138 -16.33 -4.94 -5.88
C ILE A 138 -15.60 -5.68 -7.01
N VAL A 139 -16.19 -6.76 -7.56
CA VAL A 139 -15.59 -7.52 -8.66
C VAL A 139 -15.36 -6.66 -9.89
N ARG A 140 -16.34 -5.82 -10.26
CA ARG A 140 -16.25 -4.90 -11.40
C ARG A 140 -15.10 -3.91 -11.22
N LEU A 141 -15.06 -3.20 -10.09
CA LEU A 141 -14.02 -2.22 -9.78
C LEU A 141 -12.62 -2.87 -9.75
N MET A 142 -12.50 -4.06 -9.15
CA MET A 142 -11.24 -4.81 -9.15
C MET A 142 -10.74 -5.13 -10.56
N ASN A 143 -11.63 -5.48 -11.49
CA ASN A 143 -11.26 -5.77 -12.87
C ASN A 143 -10.89 -4.51 -13.66
N GLU A 144 -11.55 -3.38 -13.37
CA GLU A 144 -11.25 -2.06 -13.96
C GLU A 144 -9.88 -1.55 -13.52
N GLU A 145 -9.48 -1.80 -12.26
CA GLU A 145 -8.19 -1.35 -11.70
C GLU A 145 -7.02 -2.31 -12.00
N MET A 146 -7.29 -3.56 -12.39
CA MET A 146 -6.26 -4.56 -12.67
C MET A 146 -5.24 -4.14 -13.75
N PRO A 147 -5.62 -3.47 -14.85
CA PRO A 147 -4.67 -2.95 -15.83
C PRO A 147 -3.74 -1.88 -15.25
N CYS A 148 -4.25 -0.99 -14.38
CA CYS A 148 -3.48 0.09 -13.75
C CYS A 148 -2.33 -0.45 -12.90
N PHE A 149 -2.50 -1.64 -12.30
CA PHE A 149 -1.44 -2.30 -11.53
C PHE A 149 -0.36 -2.93 -12.42
N LYS A 150 -0.72 -3.43 -13.62
CA LYS A 150 0.25 -4.04 -14.55
C LYS A 150 1.17 -3.03 -15.23
N SER A 151 0.76 -1.76 -15.25
CA SER A 151 1.49 -0.66 -15.91
C SER A 151 2.32 0.20 -14.94
N ARG A 152 2.24 -0.04 -13.63
CA ARG A 152 3.10 0.58 -12.60
C ARG A 152 4.33 -0.28 -12.39
#